data_AF-B4GPG7-F1
#
_entry.id   AF-B4GPG7-F1
#
_cell.length_a   1.000
_cell.length_b   1.000
_cell.length_c   1.000
_cell.angle_alpha   90.00
_cell.angle_beta   90.00
_cell.angle_gamma   90.00
#
_symmetry.space_group_name_H-M   'P 1'
#
loop_
_entity.id
_entity.type
_entity.pdbx_description
1 polymer ?
#
loop_
_entity_poly.entity_id
_entity_poly.type
_entity_poly.pdbx_seq_one_letter_code
_entity_poly.pdbx_strand_id
1 'polypeptide(L)' 'MFPSTVPLESETHGGDDVAVFASGPYAQLFTGVFEQHFIPHAMGYASCLTERNMCLDGGMARRPR' A
#
# COMPACT_ATOMS: atom_id res chain seq x y z
N MET A 1 -9.94 -31.31 -14.51
CA MET A 1 -9.98 -31.15 -13.05
C MET A 1 -8.54 -31.02 -12.58
N PHE A 2 -8.14 -29.88 -12.05
CA PHE A 2 -6.78 -29.70 -11.54
C PHE A 2 -6.67 -30.39 -10.17
N PRO A 3 -5.57 -31.10 -9.88
CA PRO A 3 -5.42 -31.78 -8.60
C PRO A 3 -5.29 -30.75 -7.46
N SER A 4 -6.01 -30.99 -6.36
CA SER A 4 -5.79 -30.34 -5.06
C SER A 4 -5.34 -31.38 -4.04
N THR A 5 -4.63 -30.94 -2.98
CA THR A 5 -4.22 -31.81 -1.88
C THR A 5 -5.39 -32.20 -0.96
N VAL A 6 -6.44 -31.38 -0.93
CA VAL A 6 -7.65 -31.56 -0.13
C VAL A 6 -8.88 -31.27 -1.01
N PRO A 7 -9.89 -32.17 -1.06
CA PRO A 7 -11.11 -31.92 -1.82
C PRO A 7 -12.00 -30.94 -1.05
N LEU A 8 -12.31 -29.80 -1.68
CA LEU A 8 -13.23 -28.79 -1.18
C LEU A 8 -14.20 -28.40 -2.31
N GLU A 9 -15.42 -27.97 -1.96
CA GLU A 9 -16.38 -27.43 -2.95
C GLU A 9 -15.91 -26.09 -3.53
N SER A 10 -15.14 -25.33 -2.77
CA SER A 10 -14.46 -24.10 -3.16
C SER A 10 -13.03 -24.10 -2.65
N GLU A 11 -12.11 -23.58 -3.45
CA GLU A 11 -10.73 -23.36 -3.02
C GLU A 11 -10.65 -22.31 -1.89
N THR A 12 -9.59 -22.38 -1.09
CA THR A 12 -9.25 -21.40 -0.05
C THR A 12 -8.09 -20.53 -0.50
N HIS A 13 -8.18 -19.22 -0.30
CA HIS A 13 -7.10 -18.31 -0.69
C HIS A 13 -5.77 -18.64 0.00
N GLY A 14 -4.67 -18.41 -0.72
CA GLY A 14 -3.32 -18.39 -0.16
C GLY A 14 -3.13 -17.21 0.79
N GLY A 15 -2.38 -17.44 1.88
CA GLY A 15 -2.00 -16.42 2.86
C GLY A 15 -0.59 -15.88 2.66
N ASP A 16 0.00 -16.09 1.49
CA ASP A 16 1.34 -15.63 1.15
C ASP A 16 1.38 -14.10 0.98
N ASP A 17 2.57 -13.52 1.19
CA ASP A 17 2.80 -12.10 0.90
C ASP A 17 2.51 -11.77 -0.57
N VAL A 18 1.93 -10.60 -0.81
CA VAL A 18 1.58 -10.11 -2.15
C VAL A 18 2.41 -8.89 -2.55
N ALA A 19 2.75 -8.79 -3.83
CA ALA A 19 3.54 -7.67 -4.35
C ALA A 19 2.73 -6.36 -4.38
N VAL A 20 3.43 -5.25 -4.13
CA VAL A 20 2.90 -3.89 -4.31
C VAL A 20 3.74 -3.16 -5.35
N PHE A 21 3.08 -2.57 -6.35
CA PHE A 21 3.72 -1.73 -7.37
C PHE A 21 3.28 -0.28 -7.18
N ALA A 22 4.24 0.65 -7.19
CA ALA A 22 3.97 2.07 -7.00
C ALA A 22 4.67 2.93 -8.06
N SER A 23 4.01 4.01 -8.48
CA SER A 23 4.55 5.01 -9.40
C SER A 23 3.95 6.38 -9.07
N GLY A 24 4.73 7.44 -9.23
CA GLY A 24 4.34 8.82 -8.91
C GLY A 24 4.98 9.36 -7.63
N PRO A 25 4.44 10.49 -7.08
CA PRO A 25 4.99 11.12 -5.88
C PRO A 25 5.06 10.14 -4.71
N TYR A 26 6.22 10.07 -4.07
CA TYR A 26 6.48 9.21 -2.91
C TYR A 26 6.37 7.69 -3.17
N ALA A 27 6.47 7.25 -4.43
CA ALA A 27 6.55 5.82 -4.76
C ALA A 27 7.69 5.10 -4.01
N GLN A 28 8.77 5.80 -3.68
CA GLN A 28 9.89 5.26 -2.89
C GLN A 28 9.53 4.82 -1.46
N LEU A 29 8.33 5.15 -0.94
CA LEU A 29 7.85 4.64 0.35
C LEU A 29 7.53 3.14 0.30
N PHE A 30 7.23 2.60 -0.88
CA PHE A 30 6.86 1.20 -1.09
C PHE A 30 8.10 0.37 -1.44
N THR A 31 9.01 0.23 -0.48
CA THR A 31 10.25 -0.56 -0.60
C THR A 31 10.35 -1.57 0.54
N GLY A 32 10.95 -2.73 0.25
CA GLY A 32 11.10 -3.81 1.23
C GLY A 32 9.79 -4.57 1.53
N VAL A 33 9.73 -5.18 2.71
CA VAL A 33 8.56 -5.92 3.21
C VAL A 33 7.88 -5.06 4.27
N PHE A 34 6.56 -4.95 4.19
CA PHE A 34 5.75 -4.17 5.12
C PHE A 34 4.36 -4.81 5.27
N GLU A 35 3.70 -4.46 6.37
CA GLU A 35 2.35 -4.93 6.68
C GLU A 35 1.31 -4.33 5.72
N GLN A 36 0.25 -5.06 5.38
CA GLN A 36 -0.79 -4.58 4.44
C GLN A 36 -1.43 -3.26 4.88
N HIS A 37 -1.57 -3.03 6.19
CA HIS A 37 -2.14 -1.78 6.73
C HIS A 37 -1.23 -0.55 6.51
N PHE A 38 0.04 -0.74 6.13
CA PHE A 38 0.93 0.36 5.76
C PHE A 38 0.47 1.09 4.49
N ILE A 39 -0.17 0.38 3.56
CA ILE A 39 -0.59 0.92 2.26
C ILE A 39 -1.44 2.19 2.41
N PRO A 40 -2.57 2.19 3.15
CA PRO A 40 -3.37 3.40 3.32
C PRO A 40 -2.64 4.52 4.09
N HIS A 41 -1.74 4.18 5.03
CA HIS A 41 -0.96 5.18 5.76
C HIS A 41 0.04 5.90 4.84
N ALA A 42 0.78 5.15 4.02
CA ALA A 42 1.72 5.72 3.05
C ALA A 42 1.00 6.55 1.98
N MET A 43 -0.17 6.09 1.50
CA MET A 43 -1.00 6.86 0.58
C MET A 43 -1.51 8.16 1.21
N GLY A 44 -2.00 8.11 2.46
CA GLY A 44 -2.46 9.30 3.19
C GLY A 44 -1.37 10.32 3.44
N TYR A 45 -0.16 9.84 3.76
CA TYR A 45 1.04 10.66 3.88
C TYR A 45 1.37 11.38 2.57
N ALA A 46 1.42 10.64 1.45
CA ALA A 46 1.79 11.16 0.13
C ALA A 46 0.75 12.12 -0.46
N SER A 47 -0.53 12.00 -0.08
CA SER A 47 -1.64 12.80 -0.60
C SER A 47 -2.08 13.96 0.30
N CYS A 48 -1.40 14.17 1.43
CA CYS A 48 -1.75 15.21 2.39
C CYS A 48 -3.17 15.08 2.97
N LEU A 49 -3.58 13.84 3.25
CA LEU A 49 -4.89 13.52 3.83
C LEU A 49 -4.84 13.23 5.34
N THR A 50 -3.64 13.03 5.89
CA THR A 50 -3.42 12.72 7.31
C THR A 50 -2.80 13.90 8.06
N GLU A 51 -2.86 13.90 9.39
CA GLU A 51 -2.21 14.95 10.20
C GLU A 51 -0.69 14.96 10.05
N ARG A 52 -0.08 13.77 9.97
CA ARG A 52 1.32 13.61 9.57
C ARG A 52 1.39 13.35 8.07
N ASN A 53 1.80 14.35 7.30
CA ASN A 53 1.82 14.26 5.85
C ASN A 53 2.97 15.02 5.20
N MET A 54 3.21 14.70 3.92
CA MET A 54 4.29 15.29 3.14
C MET A 54 4.17 16.81 2.92
N CYS A 55 2.96 17.39 2.91
CA CYS A 55 2.78 18.83 2.72
C CYS A 55 3.29 19.64 3.91
N LEU A 56 3.25 19.05 5.11
CA LEU A 56 3.77 19.65 6.33
C LEU A 56 5.28 19.35 6.48
N ASP A 57 5.71 18.14 6.17
CA ASP A 57 7.12 17.72 6.34
C ASP A 57 8.05 18.31 5.29
N GLY A 58 7.58 18.49 4.05
CA GLY A 58 8.39 18.90 2.90
C GLY A 58 8.49 20.40 2.66
N GLY A 59 7.89 21.24 3.52
CA GLY A 59 7.83 22.70 3.30
C GLY A 59 7.01 23.12 2.07
N MET A 60 6.31 22.19 1.43
CA MET A 60 5.40 22.41 0.31
C MET A 60 4.02 22.75 0.87
N ALA A 61 3.95 23.76 1.74
CA ALA A 61 2.69 24.34 2.18
C ALA A 61 1.90 24.69 0.92
N ARG A 62 0.69 24.12 0.78
CA ARG A 62 -0.20 24.32 -0.37
C ARG A 62 -0.17 25.79 -0.76
N ARG A 63 0.46 26.14 -1.89
CA ARG A 63 0.29 27.48 -2.45
C ARG A 63 -1.20 27.62 -2.71
N PRO A 64 -1.90 28.59 -2.10
CA PRO A 64 -3.27 28.87 -2.49
C PRO A 64 -3.24 29.20 -3.99
N ARG A 65 -4.22 28.67 -4.72
CA ARG A 65 -4.40 29.04 -6.13
C ARG A 65 -4.61 30.55 -6.24
#